data_AF-A0A420W9V0-F1
#
_entry.id   AF-A0A420W9V0-F1
#
_cell.length_a   1.000
_cell.length_b   1.000
_cell.length_c   1.000
_cell.angle_alpha   90.00
_cell.angle_beta   90.00
_cell.angle_gamma   90.00
#
_symmetry.space_group_name_H-M   'P 1'
#
loop_
_entity.id
_entity.type
_entity.pdbx_description
1 polymer ?
#
loop_
_entity_poly.entity_id
_entity_poly.type
_entity_poly.pdbx_seq_one_letter_code
_entity_poly.pdbx_strand_id
1 'polypeptide(L)'
;MEKGFRDIEEFFLRAEKEMQKSSTITQKRRKAQKTETREELISKIKNLTEKLKGKDRKIKELFSEIAVLRDKLEAYRNRERELKRKEEELKQIDQFKKRIKNLQEEVSKLKGELKEKESQIETLKAQEVPKPKVELFIEVALNSVSELVTGKNKVKVLFSKRFRKDMVKEVSVRPFLFNSFISALERIESTSRLLKRDAKHDIYRIRVTSPYGEYRAIYLKLEGDTVKFVRFGQRDSIYKELDACGWSFS
;
A
#
# COMPACT_ATOMS: atom_id res chain seq x y z
N MET A 1 55.70 -17.29 140.32
CA MET A 1 55.14 -16.35 139.32
C MET A 1 55.51 -16.69 137.88
N GLU A 2 56.64 -17.34 137.60
CA GLU A 2 57.13 -17.57 136.22
C GLU A 2 56.32 -18.56 135.35
N LYS A 3 55.60 -19.53 135.94
CA LYS A 3 54.77 -20.48 135.17
C LYS A 3 53.55 -19.83 134.51
N GLY A 4 52.89 -18.89 135.20
CA GLY A 4 51.72 -18.19 134.66
C GLY A 4 52.05 -17.31 133.45
N PHE A 5 53.26 -16.73 133.40
CA PHE A 5 53.69 -15.93 132.25
C PHE A 5 53.99 -16.77 131.00
N ARG A 6 54.56 -17.97 131.16
CA ARG A 6 54.82 -18.89 130.02
C ARG A 6 53.53 -19.42 129.40
N ASP A 7 52.54 -19.76 130.22
CA ASP A 7 51.25 -20.24 129.73
C ASP A 7 50.47 -19.14 128.98
N ILE A 8 50.59 -17.89 129.43
CA ILE A 8 50.02 -16.71 128.76
C ILE A 8 50.75 -16.43 127.43
N GLU A 9 52.09 -16.50 127.44
CA GLU A 9 52.90 -16.32 126.22
C GLU A 9 52.61 -17.40 125.17
N GLU A 10 52.52 -18.67 125.57
CA GLU A 10 52.09 -19.76 124.68
C GLU A 10 50.67 -19.57 124.15
N PHE A 11 49.74 -19.08 124.98
CA PHE A 11 48.38 -18.77 124.55
C PHE A 11 48.36 -17.69 123.47
N PHE A 12 49.09 -16.58 123.67
CA PHE A 12 49.20 -15.51 122.67
C PHE A 12 49.91 -15.99 121.38
N LEU A 13 50.99 -16.77 121.50
CA LEU A 13 51.67 -17.38 120.34
C LEU A 13 50.77 -18.35 119.56
N ARG A 14 49.90 -19.11 120.23
CA ARG A 14 48.90 -19.97 119.56
C ARG A 14 47.80 -19.13 118.92
N ALA A 15 47.28 -18.12 119.61
CA ALA A 15 46.27 -17.21 119.08
C ALA A 15 46.77 -16.45 117.84
N GLU A 16 48.02 -15.97 117.83
CA GLU A 16 48.63 -15.34 116.65
C GLU A 16 48.80 -16.32 115.50
N LYS A 17 49.26 -17.55 115.75
CA LYS A 17 49.37 -18.60 114.72
C LYS A 17 48.00 -18.97 114.14
N GLU A 18 46.96 -19.01 114.97
CA GLU A 18 45.59 -19.25 114.51
C GLU A 18 45.03 -18.08 113.71
N MET A 19 45.32 -16.83 114.11
CA MET A 19 44.97 -15.63 113.33
C MET A 19 45.71 -15.54 111.99
N GLN A 20 47.00 -15.91 111.95
CA GLN A 20 47.77 -16.00 110.71
C GLN A 20 47.26 -17.12 109.79
N LYS A 21 46.91 -18.28 110.36
CA LYS A 21 46.30 -19.38 109.60
C LYS A 21 44.93 -18.97 109.05
N SER A 22 44.06 -18.37 109.86
CA SER A 22 42.72 -17.95 109.45
C SER A 22 42.76 -16.83 108.39
N SER A 23 43.66 -15.86 108.51
CA SER A 23 43.88 -14.83 107.49
C SER A 23 44.43 -15.41 106.17
N THR A 24 45.37 -16.37 106.24
CA THR A 24 45.91 -17.07 105.06
C THR A 24 44.83 -17.92 104.36
N ILE A 25 44.01 -18.64 105.12
CA ILE A 25 42.89 -19.42 104.59
C ILE A 25 41.86 -18.50 103.92
N THR A 26 41.55 -17.35 104.54
CA THR A 26 40.61 -16.36 103.99
C THR A 26 41.15 -15.74 102.69
N GLN A 27 42.45 -15.41 102.63
CA GLN A 27 43.08 -14.94 101.40
C GLN A 27 43.11 -16.01 100.30
N LYS A 28 43.39 -17.28 100.63
CA LYS A 28 43.34 -18.40 99.67
C LYS A 28 41.92 -18.60 99.12
N ARG A 29 40.89 -18.55 99.96
CA ARG A 29 39.47 -18.61 99.53
C ARG A 29 39.09 -17.45 98.61
N ARG A 30 39.49 -16.22 98.93
CA ARG A 30 39.25 -15.05 98.06
C ARG A 30 39.97 -15.15 96.72
N LYS A 31 41.19 -15.70 96.69
CA LYS A 31 41.92 -15.96 95.44
C LYS A 31 41.24 -17.05 94.62
N ALA A 32 40.82 -18.15 95.25
CA ALA A 32 40.08 -19.24 94.60
C ALA A 32 38.74 -18.76 93.99
N GLN A 33 37.97 -17.96 94.73
CA GLN A 33 36.72 -17.37 94.25
C GLN A 33 36.95 -16.37 93.09
N LYS A 34 38.04 -15.60 93.13
CA LYS A 34 38.45 -14.73 92.02
C LYS A 34 38.91 -15.51 90.78
N THR A 35 39.55 -16.68 90.96
CA THR A 35 39.92 -17.55 89.83
C THR A 35 38.69 -18.21 89.22
N GLU A 36 37.75 -18.70 90.03
CA GLU A 36 36.48 -19.28 89.56
C GLU A 36 35.65 -18.25 88.76
N THR A 37 35.48 -17.03 89.30
CA THR A 37 34.77 -15.94 88.58
C THR A 37 35.48 -15.51 87.30
N ARG A 38 36.82 -15.56 87.25
CA ARG A 38 37.59 -15.30 86.02
C ARG A 38 37.36 -16.40 84.98
N GLU A 39 37.33 -17.66 85.39
CA GLU A 39 37.06 -18.80 84.51
C GLU A 39 35.65 -18.75 83.92
N GLU A 40 34.65 -18.37 84.71
CA GLU A 40 33.28 -18.11 84.24
C GLU A 40 33.21 -16.97 83.22
N LEU A 41 33.97 -15.89 83.41
CA LEU A 41 34.03 -14.79 82.44
C LEU A 41 34.71 -15.24 81.15
N ILE A 42 35.78 -16.03 81.23
CA ILE A 42 36.46 -16.59 80.04
C ILE A 42 35.51 -17.52 79.26
N SER A 43 34.75 -18.37 79.94
CA SER A 43 33.78 -19.25 79.27
C SER A 43 32.65 -18.46 78.61
N LYS A 44 32.13 -17.41 79.27
CA LYS A 44 31.17 -16.47 78.66
C LYS A 44 31.73 -15.77 77.43
N ILE A 45 32.97 -15.27 77.49
CA ILE A 45 33.64 -14.62 76.34
C ILE A 45 33.80 -15.60 75.17
N LYS A 46 34.23 -16.84 75.44
CA LYS A 46 34.35 -17.88 74.40
C LYS A 46 33.00 -18.16 73.74
N ASN A 47 31.95 -18.38 74.53
CA ASN A 47 30.59 -18.62 74.03
C ASN A 47 30.07 -17.44 73.19
N LEU A 48 30.30 -16.20 73.62
CA LEU A 48 29.91 -15.01 72.86
C LEU A 48 30.69 -14.89 71.55
N THR A 49 31.98 -15.21 71.56
CA THR A 49 32.84 -15.18 70.37
C THR A 49 32.41 -16.23 69.35
N GLU A 50 32.04 -17.43 69.78
CA GLU A 50 31.48 -18.46 68.90
C GLU A 50 30.15 -18.05 68.30
N LYS A 51 29.25 -17.45 69.11
CA LYS A 51 27.98 -16.89 68.61
C LYS A 51 28.21 -15.78 67.58
N LEU A 52 29.20 -14.91 67.82
CA LEU A 52 29.57 -13.84 66.88
C LEU A 52 30.05 -14.43 65.55
N LYS A 53 30.97 -15.40 65.60
CA LYS A 53 31.44 -16.12 64.39
C LYS A 53 30.30 -16.80 63.63
N GLY A 54 29.33 -17.38 64.35
CA GLY A 54 28.14 -17.97 63.75
C GLY A 54 27.28 -16.93 63.01
N LYS A 55 27.06 -15.76 63.62
CA LYS A 55 26.37 -14.64 62.98
C LYS A 55 27.13 -14.11 61.76
N ASP A 56 28.44 -13.97 61.83
CA ASP A 56 29.27 -13.51 60.71
C ASP A 56 29.19 -14.46 59.51
N ARG A 57 29.19 -15.77 59.76
CA ARG A 57 28.95 -16.78 58.70
C ARG A 57 27.58 -16.60 58.07
N LYS A 58 26.53 -16.42 58.89
CA LYS A 58 25.17 -16.24 58.37
C LYS A 58 25.03 -14.95 57.56
N ILE A 59 25.69 -13.88 57.98
CA ILE A 59 25.73 -12.62 57.24
C ILE A 59 26.36 -12.84 55.85
N LYS A 60 27.50 -13.55 55.78
CA LYS A 60 28.15 -13.87 54.50
C LYS A 60 27.26 -14.71 53.57
N GLU A 61 26.57 -15.72 54.11
CA GLU A 61 25.60 -16.52 53.36
C GLU A 61 24.48 -15.64 52.79
N LEU A 62 23.88 -14.79 53.63
CA LEU A 62 22.81 -13.88 53.19
C LEU A 62 23.29 -12.90 52.11
N PHE A 63 24.52 -12.38 52.22
CA PHE A 63 25.09 -11.53 51.16
C PHE A 63 25.26 -12.30 49.84
N SER A 64 25.68 -13.57 49.90
CA SER A 64 25.78 -14.41 48.71
C SER A 64 24.41 -14.70 48.08
N GLU A 65 23.39 -14.97 48.89
CA GLU A 65 22.01 -15.16 48.43
C GLU A 65 21.46 -13.89 47.78
N ILE A 66 21.70 -12.72 48.38
CA ILE A 66 21.31 -11.42 47.81
C ILE A 66 21.97 -11.19 46.45
N ALA A 67 23.24 -11.52 46.29
CA ALA A 67 23.94 -11.39 45.01
C ALA A 67 23.28 -12.26 43.93
N VAL A 68 23.05 -13.55 44.22
CA VAL A 68 22.38 -14.46 43.29
C VAL A 68 20.97 -14.01 42.94
N LEU A 69 20.21 -13.49 43.92
CA LEU A 69 18.87 -12.97 43.68
C LEU A 69 18.87 -11.72 42.80
N ARG A 70 19.86 -10.83 42.95
CA ARG A 70 20.03 -9.66 42.08
C ARG A 70 20.30 -10.07 40.64
N ASP A 71 21.21 -11.03 40.43
CA ASP A 71 21.55 -11.53 39.09
C ASP A 71 20.32 -12.16 38.42
N LYS A 72 19.55 -12.97 39.17
CA LYS A 72 18.28 -13.54 38.66
C LYS A 72 17.27 -12.47 38.30
N LEU A 73 17.14 -11.42 39.12
CA LEU A 73 16.19 -10.34 38.89
C LEU A 73 16.56 -9.54 37.63
N GLU A 74 17.85 -9.30 37.40
CA GLU A 74 18.34 -8.67 36.17
C GLU A 74 18.08 -9.54 34.94
N ALA A 75 18.34 -10.85 35.03
CA ALA A 75 18.02 -11.79 33.96
C ALA A 75 16.52 -11.82 33.63
N TYR A 76 15.64 -11.78 34.64
CA TYR A 76 14.20 -11.70 34.42
C TYR A 76 13.76 -10.38 33.77
N ARG A 77 14.32 -9.24 34.18
CA ARG A 77 14.06 -7.94 33.53
C ARG A 77 14.49 -7.94 32.07
N ASN A 78 15.62 -8.58 31.74
CA ASN A 78 16.08 -8.71 30.37
C ASN A 78 15.11 -9.54 29.52
N ARG A 79 14.68 -10.70 30.04
CA ARG A 79 13.66 -11.54 29.39
C ARG A 79 12.33 -10.81 29.20
N GLU A 80 11.88 -10.04 30.19
CA GLU A 80 10.65 -9.25 30.07
C GLU A 80 10.74 -8.21 28.95
N ARG A 81 11.89 -7.53 28.82
CA ARG A 81 12.14 -6.58 27.72
C ARG A 81 12.13 -7.26 26.35
N GLU A 82 12.72 -8.44 26.24
CA GLU A 82 12.70 -9.22 25.00
C GLU A 82 11.29 -9.68 24.64
N LEU A 83 10.51 -10.15 25.62
CA LEU A 83 9.13 -10.57 25.40
C LEU A 83 8.25 -9.40 24.94
N LYS A 84 8.41 -8.21 25.53
CA LYS A 84 7.70 -7.00 25.10
C LYS A 84 8.01 -6.65 23.64
N ARG A 85 9.28 -6.72 23.22
CA ARG A 85 9.67 -6.51 21.82
C ARG A 85 9.01 -7.52 20.88
N LYS A 86 9.02 -8.81 21.24
CA LYS A 86 8.36 -9.86 20.46
C LYS A 86 6.85 -9.65 20.35
N GLU A 87 6.21 -9.16 21.42
CA GLU A 87 4.78 -8.85 21.39
C GLU A 87 4.46 -7.70 20.42
N GLU A 88 5.32 -6.67 20.38
CA GLU A 88 5.20 -5.58 19.40
C GLU A 88 5.39 -6.08 17.96
N GLU A 89 6.39 -6.93 17.71
CA GLU A 89 6.60 -7.58 16.41
C GLU A 89 5.39 -8.41 15.97
N LEU A 90 4.79 -9.18 16.88
CA LEU A 90 3.57 -9.96 16.61
C LEU A 90 2.39 -9.06 16.23
N LYS A 91 2.22 -7.92 16.91
CA LYS A 91 1.19 -6.92 16.56
C LYS A 91 1.40 -6.37 15.14
N GLN A 92 2.64 -6.13 14.73
CA GLN A 92 2.96 -5.70 13.36
C GLN A 92 2.63 -6.79 12.34
N ILE A 93 2.95 -8.06 12.64
CA ILE A 93 2.62 -9.20 11.77
C ILE A 93 1.11 -9.27 11.52
N ASP A 94 0.28 -9.10 12.55
CA ASP A 94 -1.17 -9.12 12.39
C ASP A 94 -1.71 -7.95 11.55
N GLN A 95 -1.09 -6.76 11.66
CA GLN A 95 -1.39 -5.64 10.78
C GLN A 95 -1.03 -5.95 9.33
N PHE A 96 0.15 -6.55 9.09
CA PHE A 96 0.55 -6.98 7.75
C PHE A 96 -0.39 -8.04 7.16
N LYS A 97 -0.82 -9.02 7.96
CA LYS A 97 -1.81 -10.03 7.52
C LYS A 97 -3.12 -9.40 7.08
N LYS A 98 -3.65 -8.43 7.85
CA LYS A 98 -4.86 -7.69 7.47
C LYS A 98 -4.67 -6.93 6.16
N ARG A 99 -3.52 -6.27 5.99
CA ARG A 99 -3.20 -5.52 4.75
C ARG A 99 -3.09 -6.45 3.54
N ILE A 100 -2.46 -7.62 3.68
CA ILE A 100 -2.38 -8.63 2.63
C ILE A 100 -3.78 -9.09 2.21
N LYS A 101 -4.67 -9.37 3.17
CA LYS A 101 -6.04 -9.80 2.86
C LYS A 101 -6.81 -8.74 2.07
N ASN A 102 -6.72 -7.47 2.49
CA ASN A 102 -7.37 -6.37 1.77
C ASN A 102 -6.84 -6.23 0.34
N LEU A 103 -5.52 -6.33 0.15
CA LEU A 103 -4.90 -6.27 -1.18
C LEU A 103 -5.33 -7.46 -2.06
N GLN A 104 -5.49 -8.66 -1.49
CA GLN A 104 -5.99 -9.82 -2.24
C GLN A 104 -7.43 -9.63 -2.72
N GLU A 105 -8.29 -9.02 -1.90
CA GLU A 105 -9.66 -8.69 -2.28
C GLU A 105 -9.69 -7.64 -3.41
N GLU A 106 -8.85 -6.61 -3.34
CA GLU A 106 -8.72 -5.58 -4.37
C GLU A 106 -8.22 -6.16 -5.71
N VAL A 107 -7.18 -6.99 -5.67
CA VAL A 107 -6.68 -7.69 -6.87
C VAL A 107 -7.76 -8.56 -7.50
N SER A 108 -8.59 -9.23 -6.70
CA SER A 108 -9.67 -10.08 -7.19
C SER A 108 -10.76 -9.26 -7.90
N LYS A 109 -11.11 -8.09 -7.35
CA LYS A 109 -12.06 -7.15 -7.99
C LYS A 109 -11.53 -6.63 -9.32
N LEU A 110 -10.28 -6.14 -9.32
CA LEU A 110 -9.63 -5.62 -10.54
C LEU A 110 -9.52 -6.68 -11.64
N LYS A 111 -9.24 -7.94 -11.28
CA LYS A 111 -9.27 -9.05 -12.26
C LYS A 111 -10.66 -9.31 -12.84
N GLY A 112 -11.72 -9.13 -12.04
CA GLY A 112 -13.10 -9.22 -12.51
C GLY A 112 -13.42 -8.12 -13.53
N GLU A 113 -13.13 -6.87 -13.17
CA GLU A 113 -13.34 -5.71 -14.04
C GLU A 113 -12.56 -5.84 -15.36
N LEU A 114 -11.31 -6.33 -15.30
CA LEU A 114 -10.49 -6.55 -16.49
C LEU A 114 -11.17 -7.54 -17.46
N LYS A 115 -11.66 -8.67 -16.95
CA LYS A 115 -12.36 -9.68 -17.77
C LYS A 115 -13.63 -9.12 -18.41
N GLU A 116 -14.40 -8.33 -17.66
CA GLU A 116 -15.60 -7.68 -18.21
C GLU A 116 -15.26 -6.72 -19.34
N LYS A 117 -14.19 -5.92 -19.17
CA LYS A 117 -13.72 -5.00 -20.22
C LYS A 117 -13.18 -5.75 -21.45
N GLU A 118 -12.44 -6.83 -21.26
CA GLU A 118 -11.97 -7.67 -22.37
C GLU A 118 -13.14 -8.26 -23.17
N SER A 119 -14.17 -8.79 -22.50
CA SER A 119 -15.37 -9.30 -23.15
C SER A 119 -16.14 -8.22 -23.93
N GLN A 120 -16.24 -7.01 -23.37
CA GLN A 120 -16.82 -5.87 -24.08
C GLN A 120 -16.04 -5.51 -25.35
N ILE A 121 -14.71 -5.53 -25.28
CA ILE A 121 -13.85 -5.25 -26.44
C ILE A 121 -14.03 -6.30 -27.54
N GLU A 122 -14.07 -7.60 -27.19
CA GLU A 122 -14.29 -8.66 -28.16
C GLU A 122 -15.65 -8.54 -28.85
N THR A 123 -16.69 -8.21 -28.08
CA THR A 123 -18.05 -8.00 -28.61
C THR A 123 -18.08 -6.83 -29.62
N LEU A 124 -17.41 -5.72 -29.29
CA LEU A 124 -17.32 -4.56 -30.19
C LEU A 124 -16.53 -4.87 -31.46
N LYS A 125 -15.42 -5.63 -31.34
CA LYS A 125 -14.64 -6.06 -32.50
C LYS A 125 -15.43 -6.97 -33.44
N ALA A 126 -16.29 -7.84 -32.89
CA ALA A 126 -17.14 -8.71 -33.68
C ALA A 126 -18.29 -7.97 -34.38
N GLN A 127 -18.71 -6.80 -33.87
CA GLN A 127 -19.76 -5.98 -34.47
C GLN A 127 -19.28 -5.05 -35.59
N GLU A 128 -17.99 -4.73 -35.69
CA GLU A 128 -17.49 -3.93 -36.81
C GLU A 128 -17.42 -4.77 -38.10
N VAL A 129 -18.20 -4.39 -39.12
CA VAL A 129 -18.16 -4.98 -40.47
C VAL A 129 -16.72 -4.88 -41.03
N PRO A 130 -16.16 -5.93 -41.66
CA PRO A 130 -14.80 -5.89 -42.19
C PRO A 130 -14.62 -4.78 -43.22
N LYS A 131 -13.91 -3.71 -42.85
CA LYS A 131 -13.62 -2.52 -43.68
C LYS A 131 -13.17 -2.84 -45.12
N PRO A 132 -12.33 -3.87 -45.38
CA PRO A 132 -11.92 -4.22 -46.74
C PRO A 132 -13.07 -4.71 -47.64
N LYS A 133 -14.06 -5.42 -47.08
CA LYS A 133 -15.23 -5.90 -47.83
C LYS A 133 -16.16 -4.74 -48.20
N VAL A 134 -16.31 -3.77 -47.29
CA VAL A 134 -17.10 -2.56 -47.54
C VAL A 134 -16.43 -1.69 -48.60
N GLU A 135 -15.11 -1.53 -48.55
CA GLU A 135 -14.37 -0.75 -49.54
C GLU A 135 -14.57 -1.27 -50.96
N LEU A 136 -14.36 -2.58 -51.17
CA LEU A 136 -14.56 -3.21 -52.47
C LEU A 136 -16.01 -3.08 -52.97
N PHE A 137 -17.00 -3.31 -52.10
CA PHE A 137 -18.41 -3.18 -52.45
C PHE A 137 -18.76 -1.75 -52.89
N ILE A 138 -18.26 -0.74 -52.17
CA ILE A 138 -18.52 0.67 -52.49
C ILE A 138 -17.80 1.08 -53.76
N GLU A 139 -16.58 0.61 -54.02
CA GLU A 139 -15.90 0.89 -55.29
C GLU A 139 -16.65 0.32 -56.48
N VAL A 140 -17.09 -0.94 -56.40
CA VAL A 140 -17.88 -1.59 -57.45
C VAL A 140 -19.22 -0.87 -57.65
N ALA A 141 -19.92 -0.54 -56.57
CA ALA A 141 -21.20 0.15 -56.63
C ALA A 141 -21.08 1.56 -57.21
N LEU A 142 -20.06 2.34 -56.82
CA LEU A 142 -19.83 3.68 -57.35
C LEU A 142 -19.48 3.66 -58.84
N ASN A 143 -18.69 2.68 -59.29
CA ASN A 143 -18.41 2.52 -60.72
C ASN A 143 -19.70 2.21 -61.51
N SER A 144 -20.54 1.31 -60.98
CA SER A 144 -21.83 0.96 -61.60
C SER A 144 -22.80 2.16 -61.68
N VAL A 145 -22.81 2.99 -60.64
CA VAL A 145 -23.64 4.21 -60.59
C VAL A 145 -23.16 5.25 -61.60
N SER A 146 -21.85 5.40 -61.78
CA SER A 146 -21.28 6.31 -62.79
C SER A 146 -21.78 5.97 -64.20
N GLU A 147 -21.82 4.69 -64.53
CA GLU A 147 -22.34 4.20 -65.81
C GLU A 147 -23.85 4.46 -65.95
N LEU A 148 -24.63 4.18 -64.90
CA LEU A 148 -26.09 4.35 -64.91
C LEU A 148 -26.53 5.81 -65.09
N VAL A 149 -25.89 6.75 -64.38
CA VAL A 149 -26.23 8.18 -64.46
C VAL A 149 -25.86 8.76 -65.83
N THR A 150 -24.76 8.28 -66.42
CA THR A 150 -24.36 8.65 -67.78
C THR A 150 -25.42 8.25 -68.80
N GLY A 151 -26.09 7.11 -68.61
CA GLY A 151 -27.14 6.63 -69.51
C GLY A 151 -28.46 7.43 -69.46
N LYS A 152 -28.86 7.95 -68.30
CA LYS A 152 -30.15 8.66 -68.13
C LYS A 152 -30.07 10.16 -68.44
N ASN A 153 -29.04 10.85 -67.94
CA ASN A 153 -28.98 12.32 -67.98
C ASN A 153 -27.79 12.85 -68.80
N LYS A 154 -27.04 11.99 -69.50
CA LYS A 154 -25.75 12.31 -70.15
C LYS A 154 -24.67 12.87 -69.20
N VAL A 155 -24.93 12.92 -67.90
CA VAL A 155 -24.00 13.44 -66.90
C VAL A 155 -22.95 12.38 -66.56
N LYS A 156 -21.67 12.69 -66.82
CA LYS A 156 -20.55 11.82 -66.45
C LYS A 156 -20.16 12.08 -65.01
N VAL A 157 -20.22 11.06 -64.16
CA VAL A 157 -19.93 11.19 -62.72
C VAL A 157 -18.57 10.58 -62.39
N LEU A 158 -17.68 11.36 -61.79
CA LEU A 158 -16.37 10.93 -61.32
C LEU A 158 -16.28 11.02 -59.79
N PHE A 159 -15.57 10.07 -59.18
CA PHE A 159 -15.38 10.03 -57.73
C PHE A 159 -13.89 10.12 -57.38
N SER A 160 -13.50 11.13 -56.61
CA SER A 160 -12.12 11.27 -56.15
C SER A 160 -11.74 10.18 -55.14
N LYS A 161 -10.44 9.88 -54.99
CA LYS A 161 -9.93 8.94 -53.98
C LYS A 161 -10.36 9.35 -52.56
N ARG A 162 -10.38 10.65 -52.27
CA ARG A 162 -10.80 11.18 -50.97
C ARG A 162 -12.30 10.97 -50.75
N PHE A 163 -13.13 11.24 -51.75
CA PHE A 163 -14.56 10.99 -51.70
C PHE A 163 -14.88 9.51 -51.45
N ARG A 164 -14.20 8.59 -52.15
CA ARG A 164 -14.40 7.14 -51.96
C ARG A 164 -14.09 6.74 -50.52
N LYS A 165 -12.96 7.21 -49.96
CA LYS A 165 -12.60 6.96 -48.56
C LYS A 165 -13.64 7.52 -47.58
N ASP A 166 -14.11 8.73 -47.81
CA ASP A 166 -15.16 9.34 -46.99
C ASP A 166 -16.45 8.50 -47.05
N MET A 167 -16.86 8.08 -48.26
CA MET A 167 -18.05 7.25 -48.47
C MET A 167 -17.91 5.90 -47.78
N VAL A 168 -16.77 5.22 -47.91
CA VAL A 168 -16.51 3.93 -47.22
C VAL A 168 -16.55 4.11 -45.71
N LYS A 169 -15.92 5.16 -45.18
CA LYS A 169 -15.92 5.46 -43.74
C LYS A 169 -17.35 5.63 -43.23
N GLU A 170 -18.15 6.45 -43.89
CA GLU A 170 -19.51 6.73 -43.44
C GLU A 170 -20.45 5.53 -43.65
N VAL A 171 -20.38 4.85 -44.79
CA VAL A 171 -21.26 3.73 -45.13
C VAL A 171 -20.91 2.46 -44.34
N SER A 172 -19.64 2.27 -43.93
CA SER A 172 -19.24 1.14 -43.08
C SER A 172 -19.97 1.12 -41.73
N VAL A 173 -20.33 2.31 -41.23
CA VAL A 173 -21.10 2.47 -39.99
C VAL A 173 -22.60 2.62 -40.30
N ARG A 174 -22.95 3.14 -41.48
CA ARG A 174 -24.32 3.54 -41.85
C ARG A 174 -24.70 3.00 -43.24
N PRO A 175 -25.07 1.72 -43.37
CA PRO A 175 -25.24 1.05 -44.67
C PRO A 175 -26.24 1.74 -45.60
N PHE A 176 -27.37 2.23 -45.08
CA PHE A 176 -28.41 2.88 -45.90
C PHE A 176 -28.02 4.28 -46.41
N LEU A 177 -26.92 4.85 -45.94
CA LEU A 177 -26.46 6.16 -46.38
C LEU A 177 -26.07 6.17 -47.86
N PHE A 178 -25.60 5.03 -48.38
CA PHE A 178 -25.30 4.89 -49.80
C PHE A 178 -26.56 5.07 -50.65
N ASN A 179 -27.67 4.40 -50.28
CA ASN A 179 -28.95 4.55 -50.98
C ASN A 179 -29.45 6.00 -50.95
N SER A 180 -29.35 6.67 -49.80
CA SER A 180 -29.69 8.10 -49.69
C SER A 180 -28.84 8.97 -50.60
N PHE A 181 -27.54 8.67 -50.74
CA PHE A 181 -26.65 9.37 -51.67
C PHE A 181 -27.07 9.15 -53.12
N ILE A 182 -27.39 7.91 -53.53
CA ILE A 182 -27.88 7.61 -54.87
C ILE A 182 -29.18 8.36 -55.18
N SER A 183 -30.14 8.35 -54.26
CA SER A 183 -31.39 9.11 -54.42
C SER A 183 -31.16 10.63 -54.51
N ALA A 184 -30.16 11.16 -53.82
CA ALA A 184 -29.78 12.57 -53.93
C ALA A 184 -29.10 12.88 -55.27
N LEU A 185 -28.30 11.94 -55.79
CA LEU A 185 -27.62 12.06 -57.08
C LEU A 185 -28.62 12.09 -58.25
N GLU A 186 -29.67 11.28 -58.20
CA GLU A 186 -30.77 11.33 -59.18
C GLU A 186 -31.46 12.71 -59.23
N ARG A 187 -31.39 13.47 -58.14
CA ARG A 187 -31.98 14.81 -57.99
C ARG A 187 -30.92 15.91 -57.94
N ILE A 188 -29.76 15.67 -58.55
CA ILE A 188 -28.62 16.59 -58.48
C ILE A 188 -28.98 17.99 -58.99
N GLU A 189 -29.80 18.10 -60.04
CA GLU A 189 -30.18 19.39 -60.63
C GLU A 189 -31.02 20.27 -59.68
N SER A 190 -31.87 19.68 -58.84
CA SER A 190 -32.74 20.42 -57.92
C SER A 190 -32.15 20.60 -56.53
N THR A 191 -31.28 19.69 -56.10
CA THR A 191 -30.69 19.72 -54.75
C THR A 191 -29.31 20.36 -54.70
N SER A 192 -28.72 20.63 -55.86
CA SER A 192 -27.42 21.26 -55.95
C SER A 192 -27.49 22.75 -55.61
N ARG A 193 -26.54 23.20 -54.78
CA ARG A 193 -26.33 24.62 -54.48
C ARG A 193 -24.88 24.98 -54.77
N LEU A 194 -24.70 26.08 -55.49
CA LEU A 194 -23.39 26.65 -55.75
C LEU A 194 -22.76 27.08 -54.42
N LEU A 195 -21.50 26.69 -54.22
CA LEU A 195 -20.68 27.08 -53.09
C LEU A 195 -19.73 28.22 -53.46
N LYS A 196 -19.04 28.06 -54.59
CA LYS A 196 -18.02 28.98 -55.04
C LYS A 196 -17.84 28.85 -56.55
N ARG A 197 -17.65 29.98 -57.22
CA ARG A 197 -17.15 30.00 -58.60
C ARG A 197 -15.63 30.08 -58.55
N ASP A 198 -14.96 29.10 -59.16
CA ASP A 198 -13.51 29.13 -59.35
C ASP A 198 -13.20 29.41 -60.82
N ALA A 199 -12.03 29.96 -61.12
CA ALA A 199 -11.62 30.28 -62.49
C ALA A 199 -11.57 29.04 -63.41
N LYS A 200 -11.48 27.84 -62.81
CA LYS A 200 -11.38 26.57 -63.53
C LYS A 200 -12.63 25.69 -63.46
N HIS A 201 -13.44 25.80 -62.41
CA HIS A 201 -14.61 24.94 -62.19
C HIS A 201 -15.51 25.48 -61.10
N ASP A 202 -16.81 25.31 -61.25
CA ASP A 202 -17.77 25.68 -60.22
C ASP A 202 -17.88 24.58 -59.17
N ILE A 203 -17.87 24.98 -57.90
CA ILE A 203 -17.98 24.06 -56.75
C ILE A 203 -19.41 24.08 -56.27
N TYR A 204 -20.00 22.89 -56.16
CA TYR A 204 -21.38 22.70 -55.73
C TYR A 204 -21.45 21.75 -54.54
N ARG A 205 -22.55 21.85 -53.78
CA ARG A 205 -22.96 20.87 -52.77
C ARG A 205 -24.30 20.27 -53.11
N ILE A 206 -24.50 19.00 -52.77
CA ILE A 206 -25.82 18.39 -52.65
C ILE A 206 -26.12 18.05 -51.19
N ARG A 207 -27.39 18.15 -50.82
CA ARG A 207 -27.91 17.67 -49.54
C ARG A 207 -28.27 16.20 -49.65
N VAL A 208 -27.72 15.39 -48.74
CA VAL A 208 -28.05 13.97 -48.61
C VAL A 208 -28.75 13.80 -47.26
N THR A 209 -30.04 13.54 -47.30
CA THR A 209 -30.85 13.31 -46.08
C THR A 209 -30.97 11.81 -45.87
N SER A 210 -30.63 11.35 -44.67
CA SER A 210 -30.73 9.94 -44.28
C SER A 210 -31.41 9.83 -42.91
N PRO A 211 -31.88 8.63 -42.52
CA PRO A 211 -32.34 8.37 -41.15
C PRO A 211 -31.27 8.68 -40.08
N TYR A 212 -29.99 8.71 -40.47
CA TYR A 212 -28.84 8.97 -39.60
C TYR A 212 -28.44 10.45 -39.53
N GLY A 213 -29.28 11.34 -40.04
CA GLY A 213 -29.06 12.78 -40.08
C GLY A 213 -28.68 13.32 -41.46
N GLU A 214 -28.13 14.54 -41.45
CA GLU A 214 -27.82 15.30 -42.66
C GLU A 214 -26.36 15.20 -43.07
N TYR A 215 -26.17 14.89 -44.35
CA TYR A 215 -24.86 14.78 -44.99
C TYR A 215 -24.77 15.76 -46.16
N ARG A 216 -23.54 16.06 -46.56
CA ARG A 216 -23.23 16.89 -47.72
C ARG A 216 -22.24 16.15 -48.59
N ALA A 217 -22.51 16.14 -49.89
CA ALA A 217 -21.53 15.75 -50.88
C ALA A 217 -21.11 16.99 -51.66
N ILE A 218 -19.80 17.21 -51.78
CA ILE A 218 -19.23 18.33 -52.53
C ILE A 218 -18.75 17.77 -53.87
N TYR A 219 -19.09 18.46 -54.95
CA TYR A 219 -18.65 18.12 -56.29
C TYR A 219 -18.22 19.35 -57.07
N LEU A 220 -17.38 19.12 -58.06
CA LEU A 220 -16.90 20.12 -59.01
C LEU A 220 -17.64 19.88 -60.33
N LYS A 221 -18.21 20.94 -60.91
CA LYS A 221 -18.73 20.90 -62.27
C LYS A 221 -17.59 21.24 -63.23
N LEU A 222 -17.19 20.25 -64.02
CA LEU A 222 -16.15 20.39 -65.05
C LEU A 222 -16.80 20.81 -66.37
N GLU A 223 -16.00 20.96 -67.43
CA GLU A 223 -16.50 21.27 -68.76
C GLU A 223 -17.48 20.19 -69.27
N GLY A 224 -18.55 20.64 -69.92
CA GLY A 224 -19.67 19.80 -70.36
C GLY A 224 -20.53 19.30 -69.20
N ASP A 225 -21.12 18.10 -69.36
CA ASP A 225 -21.98 17.46 -68.36
C ASP A 225 -21.17 16.57 -67.39
N THR A 226 -19.91 16.91 -67.11
CA THR A 226 -19.06 16.10 -66.23
C THR A 226 -19.02 16.68 -64.81
N VAL A 227 -19.32 15.85 -63.81
CA VAL A 227 -19.26 16.21 -62.40
C VAL A 227 -18.27 15.32 -61.66
N LYS A 228 -17.45 15.91 -60.77
CA LYS A 228 -16.47 15.19 -59.96
C LYS A 228 -16.72 15.39 -58.48
N PHE A 229 -17.14 14.34 -57.79
CA PHE A 229 -17.32 14.34 -56.34
C PHE A 229 -15.97 14.28 -55.62
N VAL A 230 -15.77 15.17 -54.65
CA VAL A 230 -14.48 15.38 -53.98
C VAL A 230 -14.52 15.09 -52.48
N ARG A 231 -15.64 15.36 -51.81
CA ARG A 231 -15.82 15.14 -50.36
C ARG A 231 -17.22 14.66 -50.04
N PHE A 232 -17.31 13.86 -48.99
CA PHE A 232 -18.57 13.40 -48.42
C PHE A 232 -18.46 13.42 -46.90
N GLY A 233 -19.55 13.73 -46.20
CA GLY A 233 -19.53 13.69 -44.74
C GLY A 233 -20.75 14.34 -44.10
N GLN A 234 -20.80 14.26 -42.78
CA GLN A 234 -21.87 14.87 -41.99
C GLN A 234 -21.84 16.41 -42.15
N ARG A 235 -23.02 17.05 -42.18
CA ARG A 235 -23.18 18.48 -42.45
C ARG A 235 -22.23 19.35 -41.63
N ASP A 236 -22.20 19.15 -40.32
CA ASP A 236 -21.46 20.02 -39.41
C ASP A 236 -19.94 19.84 -39.57
N SER A 237 -19.47 18.63 -39.90
CA SER A 237 -18.06 18.38 -40.22
C SER A 237 -17.66 19.08 -41.52
N ILE A 238 -18.52 19.01 -42.54
CA ILE A 238 -18.26 19.66 -43.82
C ILE A 238 -18.25 21.18 -43.65
N TYR A 239 -19.17 21.76 -42.88
CA TYR A 239 -19.20 23.21 -42.65
C TYR A 239 -17.99 23.70 -41.87
N LYS A 240 -17.56 22.98 -40.82
CA LYS A 240 -16.31 23.30 -40.12
C LYS A 240 -15.09 23.31 -41.05
N GLU A 241 -15.00 22.33 -41.96
CA GLU A 241 -13.92 22.29 -42.96
C GLU A 241 -14.02 23.46 -43.96
N LEU A 242 -15.23 23.78 -44.42
CA LEU A 242 -15.48 24.88 -45.34
C LEU A 242 -15.14 26.25 -44.72
N ASP A 243 -15.53 26.47 -43.47
CA ASP A 243 -15.22 27.68 -42.70
C ASP A 243 -13.71 27.83 -42.52
N ALA A 244 -13.01 26.73 -42.19
CA ALA A 244 -11.54 26.71 -42.09
C ALA A 244 -10.83 27.00 -43.42
N CYS A 245 -11.46 26.65 -44.55
CA CYS A 245 -10.97 27.00 -45.89
C CYS A 245 -11.42 28.39 -46.37
N GLY A 246 -12.14 29.16 -45.53
CA GLY A 246 -12.65 30.49 -45.87
C GLY A 246 -13.77 30.49 -46.91
N TRP A 247 -14.50 29.38 -47.05
CA TRP A 247 -15.63 29.26 -47.97
C TRP A 247 -16.90 29.62 -47.23
N SER A 248 -17.21 30.92 -47.14
CA SER A 248 -18.47 31.40 -46.57
C SER A 248 -19.62 31.24 -47.57
N PHE A 249 -20.79 30.89 -47.06
CA PHE A 249 -22.02 30.86 -47.86
C PHE A 249 -22.53 32.30 -48.01
N SER A 250 -22.61 32.79 -49.25
CA SER A 250 -23.38 33.99 -49.60
C SER A 250 -24.86 33.65 -49.74
#